data_AF-A0A3L7PAR3-F1
#
_entry.id   AF-A0A3L7PAR3-F1
#
_cell.length_a   1.000
_cell.length_b   1.000
_cell.length_c   1.000
_cell.angle_alpha   90.00
_cell.angle_beta   90.00
_cell.angle_gamma   90.00
#
_symmetry.space_group_name_H-M   'P 1'
#
loop_
_entity.id
_entity.type
_entity.pdbx_description
1 polymer ?
#
loop_
_entity_poly.entity_id
_entity_poly.type
_entity_poly.pdbx_seq_one_letter_code
_entity_poly.pdbx_strand_id
1 'polypeptide(L)'
;MTIRYTCTGCESVLKIKDEKAGSKGKCPKCKLEFLVPNPEEADDEADADLAPAPMREVEPEESVDMPIELTPDVPESDDFDPMAVLGAPSPSTGRNSSFSNPGRGESADRKASVADMMKDFEAAKKKDKGRSGPEASRPTVSSMASETTGTAADALSRAYQQKRDSASSATKSVKDVKAAEERALLMDFVKTRLGPAVLVISAVLYGYYWWMTREVYTGPPLFAVTGQVLKNGTAASGVRIVFEPIFASPDDPRSSAMGSSDAEGKFTLMYTPANSGAPAGEYKVLLTNENGIPVSPAAGALTLTVQDGQPNEFKIDL
;
A
#
# COMPACT_ATOMS: atom_id res chain seq x y z
N MET A 1 32.35 -35.21 11.91
CA MET A 1 32.18 -33.81 12.36
C MET A 1 30.69 -33.45 12.27
N THR A 2 30.32 -32.18 12.40
CA THR A 2 28.91 -31.75 12.23
C THR A 2 28.79 -30.61 11.21
N ILE A 3 27.99 -30.81 10.18
CA ILE A 3 27.60 -29.81 9.19
C ILE A 3 26.56 -28.87 9.80
N ARG A 4 26.76 -27.55 9.64
CA ARG A 4 25.76 -26.54 9.99
C ARG A 4 24.90 -26.28 8.75
N TYR A 5 23.61 -26.58 8.82
CA TYR A 5 22.67 -26.38 7.72
C TYR A 5 21.55 -25.43 8.12
N THR A 6 21.26 -24.43 7.29
CA THR A 6 20.16 -23.49 7.46
C THR A 6 18.94 -23.97 6.68
N CYS A 7 17.82 -24.20 7.37
CA CYS A 7 16.59 -24.64 6.71
C CYS A 7 15.97 -23.49 5.90
N THR A 8 15.74 -23.70 4.60
CA THR A 8 15.14 -22.68 3.70
C THR A 8 13.68 -22.31 4.03
N GLY A 9 12.97 -23.16 4.78
CA GLY A 9 11.56 -22.91 5.12
C GLY A 9 11.34 -22.10 6.40
N CYS A 10 12.29 -22.11 7.35
CA CYS A 10 12.12 -21.44 8.64
C CYS A 10 13.41 -20.83 9.21
N GLU A 11 14.48 -20.82 8.41
CA GLU A 11 15.78 -20.18 8.70
C GLU A 11 16.49 -20.68 9.96
N SER A 12 16.02 -21.78 10.56
CA SER A 12 16.67 -22.36 11.73
C SER A 12 17.98 -23.05 11.35
N VAL A 13 19.05 -22.73 12.08
CA VAL A 13 20.36 -23.40 11.98
C VAL A 13 20.31 -24.77 12.67
N LEU A 14 20.55 -25.84 11.92
CA LEU A 14 20.57 -27.22 12.41
C LEU A 14 22.02 -27.74 12.40
N LYS A 15 22.41 -28.44 13.48
CA LYS A 15 23.68 -29.18 13.56
C LYS A 15 23.41 -30.64 13.17
N ILE A 16 23.89 -31.05 12.00
CA ILE A 16 23.67 -32.38 11.44
C ILE A 16 25.01 -33.13 11.50
N LYS A 17 25.01 -34.42 11.87
CA LYS A 17 26.22 -35.25 11.83
C LYS A 17 26.60 -35.55 10.39
N ASP A 18 27.90 -35.57 10.08
CA ASP A 18 28.41 -35.85 8.72
C ASP A 18 27.95 -37.19 8.15
N GLU A 19 27.67 -38.18 9.01
CA GLU A 19 27.09 -39.48 8.60
C GLU A 19 25.74 -39.36 7.86
N LYS A 20 25.09 -38.18 7.92
CA LYS A 20 23.84 -37.88 7.22
C LYS A 20 24.04 -36.99 5.99
N ALA A 21 25.28 -36.66 5.62
CA ALA A 21 25.58 -36.02 4.35
C ALA A 21 25.01 -36.84 3.18
N GLY A 22 24.47 -36.17 2.17
CA GLY A 22 23.81 -36.79 1.01
C GLY A 22 22.43 -37.43 1.28
N SER A 23 21.99 -37.54 2.55
CA SER A 23 20.70 -38.14 2.89
C SER A 23 19.56 -37.12 2.92
N LYS A 24 18.31 -37.59 2.73
CA LYS A 24 17.09 -36.77 2.84
C LYS A 24 16.74 -36.58 4.32
N GLY A 25 16.88 -35.34 4.81
CA GLY A 25 16.51 -34.91 6.15
C GLY A 25 15.14 -34.23 6.21
N LYS A 26 14.56 -34.15 7.41
CA LYS A 26 13.36 -33.33 7.69
C LYS A 26 13.69 -32.30 8.75
N CYS A 27 13.28 -31.04 8.54
CA CYS A 27 13.46 -30.01 9.54
C CYS A 27 12.56 -30.28 10.76
N PRO A 28 13.08 -30.26 12.00
CA PRO A 28 12.26 -30.50 13.19
C PRO A 28 11.24 -29.39 13.47
N LYS A 29 11.47 -28.17 12.96
CA LYS A 29 10.55 -27.02 13.14
C LYS A 29 9.42 -27.00 12.11
N CYS A 30 9.77 -27.01 10.81
CA CYS A 30 8.78 -26.86 9.74
C CYS A 30 8.44 -28.16 8.98
N LYS A 31 9.11 -29.27 9.27
CA LYS A 31 8.94 -30.59 8.60
C LYS A 31 9.26 -30.61 7.11
N LEU A 32 9.83 -29.53 6.56
CA LEU A 32 10.29 -29.46 5.18
C LEU A 32 11.39 -30.50 4.93
N GLU A 33 11.27 -31.27 3.85
CA GLU A 33 12.27 -32.24 3.40
C GLU A 33 13.40 -31.50 2.67
N PHE A 34 14.66 -31.82 2.99
CA PHE A 34 15.84 -31.23 2.36
C PHE A 34 16.95 -32.26 2.19
N LEU A 35 17.87 -32.02 1.25
CA LEU A 35 19.08 -32.82 1.04
C LEU A 35 20.25 -32.17 1.77
N VAL A 36 20.96 -32.95 2.59
CA VAL A 36 22.16 -32.48 3.29
C VAL A 36 23.33 -32.44 2.30
N PRO A 37 23.99 -31.30 2.07
CA PRO A 37 25.16 -31.22 1.19
C PRO A 37 26.28 -32.14 1.67
N ASN A 38 26.92 -32.87 0.76
CA ASN A 38 28.09 -33.70 1.08
C ASN A 38 29.38 -32.90 0.85
N PRO A 39 30.17 -32.59 1.88
CA PRO A 39 31.41 -31.84 1.69
C PRO A 39 32.46 -32.61 0.88
N GLU A 40 32.44 -33.94 0.87
CA GLU A 40 33.47 -34.75 0.19
C GLU A 40 33.34 -34.77 -1.34
N GLU A 41 32.18 -34.42 -1.91
CA GLU A 41 31.98 -34.40 -3.37
C GLU A 41 32.24 -33.01 -4.00
N ALA A 42 32.44 -31.96 -3.19
CA ALA A 42 32.67 -30.61 -3.69
C ALA A 42 34.12 -30.36 -4.12
N ASP A 43 35.06 -31.22 -3.73
CA ASP A 43 36.49 -31.03 -3.97
C ASP A 43 37.02 -31.77 -5.21
N ASP A 44 36.25 -32.70 -5.80
CA ASP A 44 36.71 -33.54 -6.93
C ASP A 44 36.19 -33.12 -8.32
N GLU A 45 35.28 -32.13 -8.43
CA GLU A 45 34.69 -31.70 -9.72
C GLU A 45 35.13 -30.30 -10.21
N ALA A 46 36.14 -29.68 -9.60
CA ALA A 46 36.63 -28.35 -10.00
C ALA A 46 37.84 -28.32 -10.95
N ASP A 47 38.35 -29.48 -11.41
CA ASP A 47 39.61 -29.58 -12.18
C ASP A 47 39.47 -30.27 -13.56
N ALA A 48 38.36 -30.05 -14.27
CA ALA A 48 38.25 -30.46 -15.68
C ALA A 48 37.70 -29.34 -16.57
N ASP A 49 38.56 -28.89 -17.48
CA ASP A 49 38.35 -27.90 -18.53
C ASP A 49 38.22 -26.43 -18.08
N LEU A 50 39.36 -25.72 -18.07
CA LEU A 50 39.60 -24.62 -19.02
C LEU A 50 41.10 -24.25 -19.06
N ALA A 51 41.59 -24.09 -20.29
CA ALA A 51 42.99 -23.85 -20.67
C ALA A 51 43.62 -22.57 -20.06
N PRO A 52 44.96 -22.52 -19.91
CA PRO A 52 45.67 -21.45 -19.21
C PRO A 52 45.83 -20.17 -20.07
N ALA A 53 45.38 -19.04 -19.54
CA ALA A 53 45.80 -17.70 -19.95
C ALA A 53 46.86 -17.17 -18.94
N PRO A 54 47.83 -16.34 -19.38
CA PRO A 54 49.05 -16.09 -18.62
C PRO A 54 48.83 -15.15 -17.43
N MET A 55 49.33 -15.64 -16.29
CA MET A 55 49.79 -14.99 -15.06
C MET A 55 49.76 -13.46 -15.03
N ARG A 56 48.99 -12.93 -14.08
CA ARG A 56 49.26 -11.63 -13.46
C ARG A 56 49.49 -11.85 -11.97
N GLU A 57 50.77 -11.83 -11.62
CA GLU A 57 51.34 -11.76 -10.28
C GLU A 57 50.85 -10.49 -9.58
N VAL A 58 50.07 -10.65 -8.51
CA VAL A 58 49.79 -9.61 -7.51
C VAL A 58 49.80 -10.27 -6.13
N GLU A 59 50.48 -9.57 -5.23
CA GLU A 59 51.00 -9.95 -3.92
C GLU A 59 49.99 -10.45 -2.88
N PRO A 60 50.45 -11.19 -1.85
CA PRO A 60 49.64 -11.62 -0.73
C PRO A 60 49.56 -10.52 0.33
N GLU A 61 48.38 -9.92 0.54
CA GLU A 61 48.12 -9.07 1.70
C GLU A 61 47.41 -9.85 2.82
N GLU A 62 48.19 -10.00 3.88
CA GLU A 62 47.91 -10.21 5.30
C GLU A 62 46.47 -10.48 5.76
N SER A 63 46.33 -11.67 6.36
CA SER A 63 45.31 -12.04 7.33
C SER A 63 45.26 -11.06 8.51
N VAL A 64 44.25 -10.20 8.54
CA VAL A 64 43.86 -9.45 9.75
C VAL A 64 43.01 -10.37 10.63
N ASP A 65 43.65 -10.93 11.65
CA ASP A 65 43.05 -11.63 12.78
C ASP A 65 42.33 -10.58 13.67
N MET A 66 41.03 -10.38 13.42
CA MET A 66 40.21 -9.54 14.30
C MET A 66 39.81 -10.33 15.55
N PRO A 67 40.18 -9.89 16.76
CA PRO A 67 39.66 -10.49 17.98
C PRO A 67 38.18 -10.17 18.08
N ILE A 68 37.33 -11.21 17.95
CA ILE A 68 35.92 -11.13 18.31
C ILE A 68 35.88 -10.90 19.83
N GLU A 69 35.72 -9.64 20.21
CA GLU A 69 35.33 -9.27 21.56
C GLU A 69 33.96 -9.89 21.85
N LEU A 70 33.92 -10.64 22.94
CA LEU A 70 32.76 -11.32 23.47
C LEU A 70 31.60 -10.32 23.57
N THR A 71 30.52 -10.62 22.85
CA THR A 71 29.21 -10.09 23.18
C THR A 71 28.96 -10.28 24.68
N PRO A 72 28.56 -9.23 25.42
CA PRO A 72 28.34 -9.31 26.85
C PRO A 72 27.29 -10.41 27.15
N ASP A 73 27.61 -11.27 28.11
CA ASP A 73 26.70 -12.22 28.72
C ASP A 73 25.40 -11.49 29.08
N VAL A 74 24.35 -11.75 28.30
CA VAL A 74 23.00 -11.36 28.67
C VAL A 74 22.66 -12.25 29.87
N PRO A 75 22.42 -11.68 31.07
CA PRO A 75 22.02 -12.48 32.21
C PRO A 75 20.78 -13.27 31.81
N GLU A 76 20.85 -14.59 31.99
CA GLU A 76 19.72 -15.51 31.91
C GLU A 76 18.62 -14.98 32.84
N SER A 77 17.76 -14.11 32.32
CA SER A 77 16.53 -13.75 33.00
C SER A 77 15.62 -14.97 32.85
N ASP A 78 15.59 -15.74 33.94
CA ASP A 78 14.57 -16.74 34.21
C ASP A 78 13.17 -16.22 33.79
N ASP A 79 12.39 -17.14 33.21
CA ASP A 79 10.93 -17.07 33.10
C ASP A 79 10.29 -16.10 32.08
N PHE A 80 10.71 -16.15 30.81
CA PHE A 80 9.80 -15.76 29.72
C PHE A 80 9.03 -17.00 29.22
N ASP A 81 7.91 -17.31 29.87
CA ASP A 81 6.99 -18.38 29.44
C ASP A 81 6.10 -17.89 28.28
N PRO A 82 6.34 -18.31 27.02
CA PRO A 82 5.55 -17.87 25.88
C PRO A 82 4.09 -18.37 25.94
N MET A 83 3.77 -19.33 26.80
CA MET A 83 2.39 -19.77 27.05
C MET A 83 1.63 -18.82 27.98
N ALA A 84 2.30 -18.04 28.82
CA ALA A 84 1.66 -17.03 29.67
C ALA A 84 1.17 -15.81 28.87
N VAL A 85 1.89 -15.44 27.80
CA VAL A 85 1.54 -14.31 26.92
C VAL A 85 0.35 -14.63 26.00
N LEU A 86 0.11 -15.91 25.69
CA LEU A 86 -1.02 -16.34 24.85
C LEU A 86 -2.19 -16.93 25.65
N GLY A 87 -2.00 -17.18 26.95
CA GLY A 87 -2.93 -17.94 27.79
C GLY A 87 -3.70 -17.15 28.83
N ALA A 88 -3.43 -15.85 29.04
CA ALA A 88 -4.18 -15.07 30.03
C ALA A 88 -5.57 -14.69 29.49
N PRO A 89 -6.68 -15.21 30.06
CA PRO A 89 -8.01 -14.71 29.74
C PRO A 89 -8.12 -13.27 30.25
N SER A 90 -8.28 -12.32 29.34
CA SER A 90 -8.84 -11.02 29.70
C SER A 90 -10.15 -11.23 30.48
N PRO A 91 -10.42 -10.50 31.58
CA PRO A 91 -11.70 -10.56 32.25
C PRO A 91 -12.78 -10.03 31.29
N SER A 92 -13.42 -10.95 30.60
CA SER A 92 -14.62 -10.68 29.83
C SER A 92 -15.75 -10.41 30.82
N THR A 93 -16.17 -9.15 30.88
CA THR A 93 -17.56 -8.84 31.17
C THR A 93 -18.37 -9.46 30.03
N GLY A 94 -19.12 -10.49 30.39
CA GLY A 94 -19.60 -11.48 29.45
C GLY A 94 -20.64 -11.00 28.45
N ARG A 95 -20.82 -11.82 27.42
CA ARG A 95 -22.14 -12.40 27.10
C ARG A 95 -21.96 -13.50 26.07
N ASN A 96 -22.53 -14.65 26.40
CA ASN A 96 -23.15 -15.69 25.56
C ASN A 96 -23.10 -15.41 24.04
N SER A 97 -22.77 -16.36 23.18
CA SER A 97 -23.48 -17.64 23.09
C SER A 97 -22.78 -18.60 22.12
N SER A 98 -22.60 -19.83 22.57
CA SER A 98 -22.68 -21.07 21.79
C SER A 98 -23.74 -21.03 20.67
N PHE A 99 -23.42 -21.46 19.45
CA PHE A 99 -23.83 -22.79 18.96
C PHE A 99 -23.34 -23.04 17.53
N SER A 100 -23.10 -24.32 17.31
CA SER A 100 -22.73 -25.08 16.12
C SER A 100 -23.58 -24.79 14.88
N ASN A 101 -22.93 -24.88 13.72
CA ASN A 101 -23.54 -25.24 12.45
C ASN A 101 -23.22 -26.73 12.20
N PRO A 102 -24.14 -27.57 11.72
CA PRO A 102 -24.39 -27.59 10.27
C PRO A 102 -25.85 -27.90 9.90
N GLY A 103 -26.35 -27.34 8.79
CA GLY A 103 -27.61 -27.84 8.21
C GLY A 103 -28.28 -26.96 7.18
N ARG A 104 -28.19 -27.42 5.94
CA ARG A 104 -29.09 -27.16 4.79
C ARG A 104 -30.57 -27.18 5.21
N GLY A 105 -31.35 -26.17 4.79
CA GLY A 105 -32.80 -26.17 4.98
C GLY A 105 -33.45 -24.83 4.65
N GLU A 106 -34.05 -24.76 3.47
CA GLU A 106 -34.93 -23.73 2.94
C GLU A 106 -36.07 -23.39 3.93
N SER A 107 -36.25 -22.11 4.27
CA SER A 107 -37.53 -21.56 4.73
C SER A 107 -37.53 -20.03 4.68
N ALA A 108 -38.66 -19.49 4.25
CA ALA A 108 -39.01 -18.09 4.19
C ALA A 108 -38.94 -17.43 5.59
N ASP A 109 -38.88 -16.10 5.61
CA ASP A 109 -38.76 -15.23 6.80
C ASP A 109 -37.34 -14.96 7.30
N ARG A 110 -36.47 -14.49 6.39
CA ARG A 110 -35.30 -13.70 6.78
C ARG A 110 -35.74 -12.25 7.03
N LYS A 111 -35.63 -11.82 8.29
CA LYS A 111 -35.75 -10.42 8.71
C LYS A 111 -34.88 -9.56 7.79
N ALA A 112 -35.50 -8.60 7.11
CA ALA A 112 -34.82 -7.69 6.19
C ALA A 112 -33.60 -7.07 6.88
N SER A 113 -32.42 -7.23 6.27
CA SER A 113 -31.18 -6.65 6.76
C SER A 113 -31.32 -5.12 6.73
N VAL A 114 -30.75 -4.43 7.72
CA VAL A 114 -30.70 -2.96 7.78
C VAL A 114 -30.08 -2.38 6.49
N ALA A 115 -29.22 -3.15 5.81
CA ALA A 115 -28.65 -2.80 4.52
C ALA A 115 -29.70 -2.73 3.39
N ASP A 116 -30.71 -3.60 3.39
CA ASP A 116 -31.80 -3.55 2.40
C ASP A 116 -32.77 -2.40 2.69
N MET A 117 -33.03 -2.08 3.96
CA MET A 117 -33.85 -0.91 4.33
C MET A 117 -33.18 0.43 3.96
N MET A 118 -31.84 0.53 4.03
CA MET A 118 -31.14 1.73 3.56
C MET A 118 -31.18 1.88 2.03
N LYS A 119 -31.20 0.76 1.30
CA LYS A 119 -31.24 0.77 -0.18
C LYS A 119 -32.61 1.25 -0.71
N ASP A 120 -33.70 0.89 -0.03
CA ASP A 120 -35.04 1.35 -0.40
C ASP A 120 -35.24 2.86 -0.12
N PHE A 121 -34.60 3.42 0.91
CA PHE A 121 -34.64 4.86 1.17
C PHE A 121 -33.88 5.69 0.12
N GLU A 122 -32.78 5.17 -0.43
CA GLU A 122 -32.07 5.83 -1.53
C GLU A 122 -32.83 5.75 -2.86
N ALA A 123 -33.54 4.64 -3.11
CA ALA A 123 -34.38 4.48 -4.30
C ALA A 123 -35.59 5.42 -4.29
N ALA A 124 -36.23 5.61 -3.12
CA ALA A 124 -37.34 6.56 -2.99
C ALA A 124 -36.91 8.02 -3.23
N LYS A 125 -35.71 8.40 -2.77
CA LYS A 125 -35.19 9.77 -2.93
C LYS A 125 -34.80 10.14 -4.36
N LYS A 126 -34.44 9.14 -5.19
CA LYS A 126 -34.15 9.36 -6.62
C LYS A 126 -35.41 9.49 -7.48
N LYS A 127 -36.55 8.94 -7.04
CA LYS A 127 -37.80 8.99 -7.82
C LYS A 127 -38.48 10.36 -7.80
N ASP A 128 -38.28 11.17 -6.76
CA ASP A 128 -38.85 12.53 -6.66
C ASP A 128 -38.06 13.59 -7.43
N LYS A 129 -36.82 13.33 -7.83
CA LYS A 129 -35.96 14.33 -8.49
C LYS A 129 -35.99 14.28 -10.02
N GLY A 130 -36.75 13.36 -10.61
CA GLY A 130 -36.81 13.12 -12.06
C GLY A 130 -37.94 13.84 -12.81
N ARG A 131 -38.82 14.59 -12.13
CA ARG A 131 -39.95 15.30 -12.77
C ARG A 131 -39.77 16.81 -12.75
N SER A 132 -38.70 17.28 -13.37
CA SER A 132 -38.57 18.67 -13.82
C SER A 132 -37.98 18.67 -15.23
N GLY A 133 -38.87 18.60 -16.22
CA GLY A 133 -38.51 18.80 -17.62
C GLY A 133 -38.12 20.26 -17.89
N PRO A 134 -37.27 20.53 -18.88
CA PRO A 134 -36.97 21.88 -19.30
C PRO A 134 -37.92 22.29 -20.42
N GLU A 135 -38.77 23.30 -20.19
CA GLU A 135 -39.37 24.01 -21.32
C GLU A 135 -39.45 25.50 -21.03
N ALA A 136 -38.65 26.23 -21.81
CA ALA A 136 -38.67 27.67 -21.92
C ALA A 136 -39.84 28.08 -22.81
N SER A 137 -40.73 28.95 -22.33
CA SER A 137 -41.35 30.00 -23.14
C SER A 137 -42.15 30.99 -22.30
N ARG A 138 -41.64 32.24 -22.33
CA ARG A 138 -42.30 33.57 -22.29
C ARG A 138 -43.44 33.92 -21.31
N PRO A 139 -43.46 35.17 -20.82
CA PRO A 139 -44.49 35.69 -19.93
C PRO A 139 -45.68 36.22 -20.73
N THR A 140 -46.89 35.76 -20.40
CA THR A 140 -48.13 36.41 -20.83
C THR A 140 -48.89 36.87 -19.60
N VAL A 141 -49.00 38.18 -19.51
CA VAL A 141 -49.83 38.96 -18.60
C VAL A 141 -51.30 38.59 -18.85
N SER A 142 -52.04 38.14 -17.83
CA SER A 142 -53.47 38.44 -17.67
C SER A 142 -54.13 37.70 -16.51
N SER A 143 -55.13 38.39 -15.96
CA SER A 143 -56.20 37.94 -15.05
C SER A 143 -55.84 37.83 -13.56
N MET A 144 -55.77 39.01 -12.94
CA MET A 144 -56.60 39.23 -11.76
C MET A 144 -58.09 39.07 -12.13
N ALA A 145 -58.86 38.62 -11.14
CA ALA A 145 -60.31 38.74 -10.99
C ALA A 145 -61.18 37.54 -11.39
N SER A 146 -62.07 37.19 -10.44
CA SER A 146 -63.09 36.14 -10.42
C SER A 146 -62.53 34.71 -10.34
N GLU A 147 -62.88 33.87 -9.37
CA GLU A 147 -64.18 33.69 -8.76
C GLU A 147 -64.07 33.50 -7.23
N THR A 148 -64.51 34.51 -6.47
CA THR A 148 -64.94 34.35 -5.09
C THR A 148 -66.35 33.75 -5.08
N THR A 149 -66.49 32.55 -5.61
CA THR A 149 -67.61 31.64 -5.29
C THR A 149 -67.01 30.33 -4.83
N GLY A 150 -66.08 30.43 -3.87
CA GLY A 150 -65.78 29.34 -2.95
C GLY A 150 -67.06 29.04 -2.19
N THR A 151 -67.88 28.15 -2.76
CA THR A 151 -69.11 27.61 -2.18
C THR A 151 -68.88 27.35 -0.70
N ALA A 152 -69.85 27.65 0.17
CA ALA A 152 -69.74 27.37 1.61
C ALA A 152 -69.25 25.93 1.92
N ALA A 153 -69.49 24.99 1.00
CA ALA A 153 -68.95 23.64 1.00
C ALA A 153 -67.41 23.54 0.97
N ASP A 154 -66.69 24.40 0.23
CA ASP A 154 -65.22 24.37 0.15
C ASP A 154 -64.55 25.05 1.36
N ALA A 155 -65.23 26.03 1.97
CA ALA A 155 -64.81 26.55 3.27
C ALA A 155 -64.95 25.47 4.37
N LEU A 156 -66.01 24.66 4.31
CA LEU A 156 -66.24 23.55 5.22
C LEU A 156 -65.28 22.37 4.98
N SER A 157 -64.95 22.04 3.73
CA SER A 157 -64.00 20.97 3.40
C SER A 157 -62.60 21.28 3.95
N ARG A 158 -62.13 22.52 3.79
CA ARG A 158 -60.84 22.98 4.32
C ARG A 158 -60.84 23.04 5.85
N ALA A 159 -61.92 23.52 6.46
CA ALA A 159 -62.05 23.51 7.91
C ALA A 159 -62.06 22.06 8.47
N TYR A 160 -62.66 21.12 7.75
CA TYR A 160 -62.69 19.71 8.15
C TYR A 160 -61.33 19.02 7.95
N GLN A 161 -60.63 19.29 6.84
CA GLN A 161 -59.25 18.81 6.62
C GLN A 161 -58.30 19.41 7.66
N GLN A 162 -58.37 20.71 7.94
CA GLN A 162 -57.56 21.35 8.96
C GLN A 162 -57.80 20.74 10.36
N LYS A 163 -59.04 20.40 10.71
CA LYS A 163 -59.34 19.68 11.95
C LYS A 163 -58.80 18.26 11.95
N ARG A 164 -58.93 17.52 10.84
CA ARG A 164 -58.40 16.16 10.72
C ARG A 164 -56.87 16.13 10.77
N ASP A 165 -56.21 17.08 10.15
CA ASP A 165 -54.76 17.23 10.18
C ASP A 165 -54.28 17.67 11.57
N SER A 166 -55.02 18.56 12.25
CA SER A 166 -54.72 18.93 13.63
C SER A 166 -54.91 17.77 14.62
N ALA A 167 -55.93 16.93 14.42
CA ALA A 167 -56.22 15.77 15.28
C ALA A 167 -55.32 14.57 15.00
N SER A 168 -54.80 14.45 13.78
CA SER A 168 -53.84 13.39 13.41
C SER A 168 -52.39 13.82 13.63
N SER A 169 -52.12 15.09 13.89
CA SER A 169 -50.82 15.52 14.38
C SER A 169 -50.58 14.88 15.76
N ALA A 170 -49.72 13.86 15.79
CA ALA A 170 -49.31 13.24 17.04
C ALA A 170 -48.82 14.35 17.96
N THR A 171 -49.50 14.54 19.09
CA THR A 171 -49.07 15.47 20.14
C THR A 171 -47.66 15.05 20.55
N LYS A 172 -46.65 15.76 20.03
CA LYS A 172 -45.25 15.48 20.33
C LYS A 172 -45.13 15.51 21.84
N SER A 173 -44.63 14.42 22.42
CA SER A 173 -44.41 14.34 23.85
C SER A 173 -43.56 15.53 24.28
N VAL A 174 -43.88 16.15 25.42
CA VAL A 174 -43.06 17.23 26.01
C VAL A 174 -41.59 16.79 26.11
N LYS A 175 -41.36 15.48 26.29
CA LYS A 175 -40.03 14.87 26.28
C LYS A 175 -39.33 14.97 24.92
N ASP A 176 -40.05 14.80 23.81
CA ASP A 176 -39.48 14.87 22.46
C ASP A 176 -39.16 16.32 22.06
N VAL A 177 -39.97 17.28 22.51
CA VAL A 177 -39.71 18.71 22.30
C VAL A 177 -38.43 19.13 23.03
N LYS A 178 -38.28 18.74 24.30
CA LYS A 178 -37.07 19.04 25.07
C LYS A 178 -35.83 18.36 24.49
N ALA A 179 -35.95 17.11 24.05
CA ALA A 179 -34.85 16.42 23.38
C ALA A 179 -34.45 17.07 22.04
N ALA A 180 -35.40 17.66 21.32
CA ALA A 180 -35.12 18.41 20.09
C ALA A 180 -34.39 19.73 20.36
N GLU A 181 -34.78 20.46 21.42
CA GLU A 181 -34.10 21.68 21.85
C GLU A 181 -32.65 21.40 22.31
N GLU A 182 -32.44 20.36 23.11
CA GLU A 182 -31.09 19.95 23.55
C GLU A 182 -30.19 19.59 22.36
N ARG A 183 -30.73 18.91 21.34
CA ARG A 183 -29.99 18.61 20.11
C ARG A 183 -29.70 19.85 19.28
N ALA A 184 -30.61 20.82 19.22
CA ALA A 184 -30.42 22.06 18.49
C ALA A 184 -29.31 22.91 19.12
N LEU A 185 -29.29 23.03 20.44
CA LEU A 185 -28.24 23.74 21.17
C LEU A 185 -26.88 23.05 21.03
N LEU A 186 -26.85 21.71 21.06
CA LEU A 186 -25.62 20.96 20.85
C LEU A 186 -25.10 21.12 19.42
N MET A 187 -25.97 21.09 18.41
CA MET A 187 -25.58 21.31 17.02
C MET A 187 -25.10 22.74 16.77
N ASP A 188 -25.71 23.74 17.39
CA ASP A 188 -25.26 25.13 17.28
C ASP A 188 -23.90 25.34 17.95
N PHE A 189 -23.68 24.74 19.13
CA PHE A 189 -22.37 24.75 19.80
C PHE A 189 -21.29 24.03 18.98
N VAL A 190 -21.61 22.85 18.43
CA VAL A 190 -20.69 22.10 17.57
C VAL A 190 -20.34 22.92 16.34
N LYS A 191 -21.31 23.57 15.70
CA LYS A 191 -21.08 24.34 14.47
C LYS A 191 -20.31 25.64 14.72
N THR A 192 -20.64 26.37 15.78
CA THR A 192 -20.06 27.70 16.04
C THR A 192 -18.73 27.65 16.78
N ARG A 193 -18.52 26.68 17.68
CA ARG A 193 -17.31 26.61 18.49
C ARG A 193 -16.40 25.43 18.15
N LEU A 194 -16.97 24.23 18.02
CA LEU A 194 -16.17 23.03 17.80
C LEU A 194 -15.65 22.93 16.36
N GLY A 195 -16.49 23.25 15.38
CA GLY A 195 -16.20 23.16 13.95
C GLY A 195 -14.92 23.89 13.53
N PRO A 196 -14.78 25.21 13.78
CA PRO A 196 -13.56 25.94 13.40
C PRO A 196 -12.33 25.43 14.15
N ALA A 197 -12.46 25.05 15.43
CA ALA A 197 -11.34 24.48 16.19
C ALA A 197 -10.86 23.15 15.60
N VAL A 198 -11.78 22.25 15.24
CA VAL A 198 -11.45 20.98 14.58
C VAL A 198 -10.79 21.23 13.24
N LEU A 199 -11.28 22.16 12.41
CA LEU A 199 -10.65 22.49 11.13
C LEU A 199 -9.22 23.01 11.29
N VAL A 200 -8.98 23.89 12.26
CA VAL A 200 -7.62 24.39 12.55
C VAL A 200 -6.72 23.26 13.01
N ILE A 201 -7.18 22.40 13.94
CA ILE A 201 -6.41 21.24 14.40
C ILE A 201 -6.11 20.29 13.24
N SER A 202 -7.09 20.00 12.39
CA SER A 202 -6.89 19.16 11.20
C SER A 202 -5.89 19.76 10.23
N ALA A 203 -5.91 21.08 10.00
CA ALA A 203 -4.95 21.76 9.13
C ALA A 203 -3.52 21.71 9.70
N VAL A 204 -3.36 21.88 11.01
CA VAL A 204 -2.05 21.77 11.69
C VAL A 204 -1.53 20.33 11.62
N LEU A 205 -2.39 19.35 11.91
CA LEU A 205 -2.01 17.93 11.81
C LEU A 205 -1.66 17.53 10.38
N TYR A 206 -2.39 18.03 9.38
CA TYR A 206 -2.08 17.80 7.97
C TYR A 206 -0.76 18.46 7.56
N GLY A 207 -0.52 19.71 7.99
CA GLY A 207 0.74 20.41 7.74
C GLY A 207 1.94 19.72 8.41
N TYR A 208 1.77 19.23 9.64
CA TYR A 208 2.78 18.46 10.35
C TYR A 208 3.03 17.11 9.69
N TYR A 209 1.98 16.39 9.30
CA TYR A 209 2.10 15.15 8.55
C TYR A 209 2.83 15.37 7.22
N TRP A 210 2.48 16.40 6.47
CA TRP A 210 3.15 16.78 5.22
C TRP A 210 4.62 17.18 5.44
N TRP A 211 4.93 17.87 6.55
CA TRP A 211 6.30 18.21 6.91
C TRP A 211 7.13 16.98 7.28
N MET A 212 6.56 16.03 8.04
CA MET A 212 7.22 14.77 8.42
C MET A 212 7.36 13.80 7.23
N THR A 213 6.41 13.82 6.29
CA THR A 213 6.45 12.97 5.08
C THR A 213 7.18 13.61 3.91
N ARG A 214 7.58 14.89 4.03
CA ARG A 214 8.59 15.45 3.15
C ARG A 214 9.92 14.80 3.50
N GLU A 215 10.19 13.67 2.84
CA GLU A 215 11.53 13.11 2.74
C GLU A 215 12.40 14.16 2.03
N VAL A 216 13.03 15.02 2.84
CA VAL A 216 14.11 15.88 2.36
C VAL A 216 15.22 14.92 2.01
N TYR A 217 15.44 14.73 0.72
CA TYR A 217 16.51 13.89 0.25
C TYR A 217 17.85 14.47 0.75
N THR A 218 18.47 13.78 1.72
CA THR A 218 19.75 14.14 2.33
C THR A 218 20.94 13.41 1.67
N GLY A 219 20.70 12.73 0.55
CA GLY A 219 21.73 11.98 -0.16
C GLY A 219 22.66 12.85 -1.02
N PRO A 220 23.58 12.21 -1.76
CA PRO A 220 24.48 12.89 -2.70
C PRO A 220 23.72 13.70 -3.75
N PRO A 221 24.30 14.78 -4.32
CA PRO A 221 23.61 15.58 -5.32
C PRO A 221 23.14 14.73 -6.51
N LEU A 222 21.88 14.94 -6.92
CA LEU A 222 21.27 14.23 -8.04
C LEU A 222 21.49 15.01 -9.34
N PHE A 223 21.98 14.32 -10.36
CA PHE A 223 22.16 14.86 -11.70
C PHE A 223 21.05 14.36 -12.61
N ALA A 224 20.48 15.26 -13.42
CA ALA A 224 19.45 14.88 -14.37
C ALA A 224 20.02 13.90 -15.39
N VAL A 225 19.39 12.73 -15.49
CA VAL A 225 19.73 11.68 -16.45
C VAL A 225 18.54 11.48 -17.36
N THR A 226 18.76 11.72 -18.65
CA THR A 226 17.79 11.50 -19.71
C THR A 226 18.40 10.59 -20.77
N GLY A 227 17.56 9.97 -21.57
CA GLY A 227 18.07 9.20 -22.69
C GLY A 227 16.98 8.70 -23.61
N GLN A 228 17.38 7.93 -24.61
CA GLN A 228 16.49 7.29 -25.56
C GLN A 228 16.83 5.81 -25.69
N VAL A 229 15.81 4.96 -25.66
CA VAL A 229 15.90 3.53 -25.92
C VAL A 229 15.37 3.25 -27.31
N LEU A 230 16.21 2.64 -28.14
CA LEU A 230 15.90 2.21 -29.49
C LEU A 230 15.99 0.68 -29.52
N LYS A 231 15.08 0.03 -30.24
CA LYS A 231 15.11 -1.41 -30.52
C LYS A 231 15.19 -1.58 -32.01
N ASN A 232 16.31 -2.10 -32.51
CA ASN A 232 16.60 -2.17 -33.95
C ASN A 232 16.38 -0.81 -34.67
N GLY A 233 16.81 0.30 -34.07
CA GLY A 233 16.67 1.65 -34.61
C GLY A 233 15.27 2.27 -34.54
N THR A 234 14.28 1.58 -33.95
CA THR A 234 12.94 2.12 -33.70
C THR A 234 12.77 2.45 -32.22
N ALA A 235 12.11 3.56 -31.87
CA ALA A 235 11.81 3.92 -30.49
C ALA A 235 11.11 2.77 -29.74
N ALA A 236 11.67 2.37 -28.58
CA ALA A 236 11.12 1.32 -27.74
C ALA A 236 10.40 1.94 -26.54
N SER A 237 9.06 1.85 -26.51
CA SER A 237 8.24 2.37 -25.42
C SER A 237 8.02 1.36 -24.31
N GLY A 238 7.78 1.83 -23.08
CA GLY A 238 7.40 0.99 -21.94
C GLY A 238 8.54 0.10 -21.41
N VAL A 239 9.75 0.26 -21.92
CA VAL A 239 10.95 -0.36 -21.35
C VAL A 239 11.24 0.33 -20.03
N ARG A 240 11.33 -0.45 -18.96
CA ARG A 240 11.79 -0.03 -17.64
C ARG A 240 13.32 -0.09 -17.61
N ILE A 241 13.93 1.01 -17.19
CA ILE A 241 15.37 1.17 -17.09
C ILE A 241 15.69 1.32 -15.60
N VAL A 242 16.59 0.48 -15.09
CA VAL A 242 17.07 0.55 -13.72
C VAL A 242 18.59 0.74 -13.75
N PHE A 243 19.06 1.80 -13.11
CA PHE A 243 20.47 2.07 -12.92
C PHE A 243 20.85 1.55 -11.55
N GLU A 244 21.54 0.42 -11.52
CA GLU A 244 22.06 -0.18 -10.29
C GLU A 244 23.50 0.31 -10.08
N PRO A 245 23.80 1.02 -8.97
CA PRO A 245 25.15 1.51 -8.73
C PRO A 245 26.12 0.33 -8.62
N ILE A 246 27.27 0.44 -9.26
CA ILE A 246 28.36 -0.50 -9.04
C ILE A 246 28.99 -0.10 -7.70
N PHE A 247 28.64 -0.83 -6.65
CA PHE A 247 29.10 -0.54 -5.29
C PHE A 247 30.64 -0.56 -5.25
N ALA A 248 31.23 0.59 -4.98
CA ALA A 248 32.67 0.70 -4.75
C ALA A 248 33.04 0.28 -3.30
N SER A 249 32.08 0.41 -2.37
CA SER A 249 32.23 0.12 -0.95
C SER A 249 30.88 -0.31 -0.35
N PRO A 250 30.84 -1.13 0.72
CA PRO A 250 29.61 -1.45 1.45
C PRO A 250 28.88 -0.22 2.02
N ASP A 251 29.61 0.85 2.30
CA ASP A 251 29.09 2.09 2.91
C ASP A 251 28.61 3.13 1.87
N ASP A 252 28.48 2.72 0.61
CA ASP A 252 28.07 3.62 -0.47
C ASP A 252 26.58 4.01 -0.33
N PRO A 253 26.25 5.30 -0.12
CA PRO A 253 24.87 5.74 0.11
C PRO A 253 24.02 5.77 -1.18
N ARG A 254 24.61 5.47 -2.34
CA ARG A 254 23.90 5.48 -3.63
C ARG A 254 22.92 4.30 -3.69
N SER A 255 21.64 4.60 -3.91
CA SER A 255 20.64 3.59 -4.27
C SER A 255 20.47 3.51 -5.78
N SER A 256 19.74 2.48 -6.23
CA SER A 256 19.31 2.39 -7.61
C SER A 256 18.32 3.50 -7.96
N ALA A 257 18.38 3.94 -9.21
CA ALA A 257 17.44 4.89 -9.80
C ALA A 257 16.73 4.23 -10.97
N MET A 258 15.48 4.59 -11.22
CA MET A 258 14.64 3.91 -12.21
C MET A 258 13.85 4.89 -13.07
N GLY A 259 13.62 4.52 -14.32
CA GLY A 259 12.80 5.26 -15.26
C GLY A 259 12.03 4.32 -16.18
N SER A 260 11.06 4.87 -16.89
CA SER A 260 10.33 4.18 -17.95
C SER A 260 10.41 5.02 -19.23
N SER A 261 10.61 4.35 -20.35
CA SER A 261 10.59 4.98 -21.68
C SER A 261 9.17 5.30 -22.13
N ASP A 262 8.99 6.47 -22.75
CA ASP A 262 7.74 6.94 -23.34
C ASP A 262 7.51 6.38 -24.76
N ALA A 263 6.47 6.85 -25.45
CA ALA A 263 6.15 6.45 -26.82
C ALA A 263 7.24 6.79 -27.86
N GLU A 264 8.10 7.78 -27.57
CA GLU A 264 9.25 8.17 -28.39
C GLU A 264 10.53 7.43 -27.98
N GLY A 265 10.43 6.51 -27.01
CA GLY A 265 11.56 5.79 -26.42
C GLY A 265 12.39 6.64 -25.47
N LYS A 266 11.99 7.89 -25.18
CA LYS A 266 12.71 8.78 -24.28
C LYS A 266 12.41 8.40 -22.83
N PHE A 267 13.42 8.43 -21.98
CA PHE A 267 13.26 8.17 -20.56
C PHE A 267 13.90 9.28 -19.73
N THR A 268 13.34 9.49 -18.55
CA THR A 268 13.92 10.30 -17.48
C THR A 268 14.09 9.42 -16.26
N LEU A 269 15.28 9.41 -15.68
CA LEU A 269 15.57 8.60 -14.50
C LEU A 269 15.03 9.30 -13.24
N MET A 270 14.48 8.52 -12.32
CA MET A 270 13.99 8.98 -11.02
C MET A 270 14.68 8.19 -9.90
N TYR A 271 15.33 8.91 -8.99
CA TYR A 271 15.96 8.30 -7.81
C TYR A 271 14.92 7.97 -6.75
N THR A 272 14.01 8.91 -6.51
CA THR A 272 12.83 8.75 -5.64
C THR A 272 11.59 9.28 -6.37
N PRO A 273 10.36 8.96 -5.93
CA PRO A 273 9.15 9.50 -6.54
C PRO A 273 9.11 11.04 -6.61
N ALA A 274 9.81 11.71 -5.69
CA ALA A 274 9.87 13.17 -5.60
C ALA A 274 11.08 13.81 -6.31
N ASN A 275 12.16 13.05 -6.56
CA ASN A 275 13.41 13.60 -7.09
C ASN A 275 13.86 12.85 -8.35
N SER A 276 13.98 13.59 -9.45
CA SER A 276 14.54 13.10 -10.71
C SER A 276 16.07 13.13 -10.70
N GLY A 277 16.67 12.21 -11.45
CA GLY A 277 18.12 12.08 -11.62
C GLY A 277 18.73 10.86 -10.95
N ALA A 278 20.06 10.83 -10.92
CA ALA A 278 20.88 9.89 -10.15
C ALA A 278 22.14 10.60 -9.63
N PRO A 279 22.72 10.13 -8.51
CA PRO A 279 24.04 10.55 -8.09
C PRO A 279 25.12 10.33 -9.17
N ALA A 280 26.22 11.09 -9.12
CA ALA A 280 27.36 10.83 -9.98
C ALA A 280 27.99 9.46 -9.64
N GLY A 281 28.40 8.71 -10.66
CA GLY A 281 28.87 7.34 -10.45
C GLY A 281 28.83 6.43 -11.66
N GLU A 282 29.39 5.24 -11.50
CA GLU A 282 29.25 4.13 -12.45
C GLU A 282 28.05 3.27 -12.09
N TYR A 283 27.23 2.98 -13.10
CA TYR A 283 25.98 2.23 -12.97
C TYR A 283 25.96 1.08 -13.96
N LYS A 284 25.47 -0.07 -13.51
CA LYS A 284 25.04 -1.17 -14.35
C LYS A 284 23.59 -0.93 -14.74
N VAL A 285 23.32 -0.94 -16.04
CA VAL A 285 21.97 -0.68 -16.56
C VAL A 285 21.24 -2.01 -16.76
N LEU A 286 20.12 -2.16 -16.08
CA LEU A 286 19.18 -3.27 -16.24
C LEU A 286 17.97 -2.77 -17.01
N LEU A 287 17.67 -3.45 -18.12
CA LEU A 287 16.53 -3.13 -18.98
C LEU A 287 15.50 -4.24 -18.83
N THR A 288 14.25 -3.88 -18.64
CA THR A 288 13.15 -4.82 -18.48
C THR A 288 11.97 -4.36 -19.34
N ASN A 289 11.35 -5.27 -20.08
CA ASN A 289 10.16 -4.91 -20.86
C ASN A 289 8.93 -4.68 -19.96
N GLU A 290 7.81 -4.27 -20.56
CA GLU A 290 6.53 -4.06 -19.86
C GLU A 290 6.04 -5.31 -19.09
N ASN A 291 6.46 -6.51 -19.53
CA ASN A 291 6.09 -7.78 -18.93
C ASN A 291 7.03 -8.21 -17.78
N GLY A 292 8.03 -7.40 -17.42
CA GLY A 292 8.98 -7.77 -16.37
C GLY A 292 10.11 -8.71 -16.84
N ILE A 293 10.24 -8.96 -18.14
CA ILE A 293 11.29 -9.84 -18.69
C ILE A 293 12.56 -9.00 -18.95
N PRO A 294 13.72 -9.42 -18.42
CA PRO A 294 14.98 -8.71 -18.65
C PRO A 294 15.33 -8.74 -20.14
N VAL A 295 15.71 -7.59 -20.69
CA VAL A 295 16.16 -7.44 -22.08
C VAL A 295 17.64 -7.12 -22.03
N SER A 296 18.47 -7.98 -22.63
CA SER A 296 19.90 -7.70 -22.75
C SER A 296 20.13 -6.73 -23.91
N PRO A 297 20.94 -5.68 -23.75
CA PRO A 297 21.33 -4.83 -24.87
C PRO A 297 22.31 -5.57 -25.78
N ALA A 298 22.38 -5.14 -27.04
CA ALA A 298 23.17 -5.80 -28.08
C ALA A 298 24.69 -5.87 -27.77
N ALA A 299 25.20 -4.94 -26.95
CA ALA A 299 26.62 -4.81 -26.60
C ALA A 299 27.03 -5.54 -25.30
N GLY A 300 26.18 -6.39 -24.72
CA GLY A 300 26.47 -7.09 -23.46
C GLY A 300 26.09 -6.26 -22.23
N ALA A 301 26.79 -6.42 -21.10
CA ALA A 301 26.48 -5.66 -19.88
C ALA A 301 26.76 -4.15 -20.10
N LEU A 302 25.71 -3.33 -20.11
CA LEU A 302 25.82 -1.89 -20.32
C LEU A 302 26.20 -1.20 -19.00
N THR A 303 27.41 -0.69 -18.93
CA THR A 303 27.87 0.19 -17.85
C THR A 303 27.87 1.64 -18.33
N LEU A 304 27.22 2.53 -17.57
CA LEU A 304 27.15 3.96 -17.87
C LEU A 304 27.66 4.76 -16.67
N THR A 305 28.36 5.85 -16.95
CA THR A 305 28.88 6.76 -15.92
C THR A 305 28.10 8.07 -15.94
N VAL A 306 27.47 8.42 -14.82
CA VAL A 306 26.79 9.69 -14.60
C VAL A 306 27.83 10.70 -14.12
N GLN A 307 28.01 11.79 -14.86
CA GLN A 307 28.98 12.85 -14.57
C GLN A 307 28.32 14.01 -13.79
N ASP A 308 29.11 14.64 -12.93
CA ASP A 308 28.73 15.87 -12.22
C ASP A 308 28.75 17.07 -13.19
N GLY A 309 27.67 17.87 -13.18
CA GLY A 309 27.61 19.16 -13.88
C GLY A 309 27.44 19.12 -15.40
N GLN A 310 27.33 17.93 -16.02
CA GLN A 310 27.06 17.78 -17.45
C GLN A 310 25.67 17.19 -17.71
N PRO A 311 25.00 17.54 -18.82
CA PRO A 311 23.78 16.87 -19.23
C PRO A 311 24.10 15.39 -19.55
N ASN A 312 23.58 14.49 -18.72
CA ASN A 312 23.76 13.05 -18.90
C ASN A 312 22.67 12.54 -19.86
N GLU A 313 22.95 12.60 -21.17
CA GLU A 313 22.07 12.09 -22.22
C GLU A 313 22.63 10.80 -22.82
N PHE A 314 21.90 9.69 -22.65
CA PHE A 314 22.33 8.37 -23.10
C PHE A 314 21.44 7.82 -24.21
N LYS A 315 22.04 7.14 -25.20
CA LYS A 315 21.31 6.37 -26.22
C LYS A 315 21.59 4.89 -26.03
N ILE A 316 20.53 4.11 -25.89
CA ILE A 316 20.59 2.68 -25.60
C ILE A 316 19.93 1.93 -26.74
N ASP A 317 20.72 1.10 -27.44
CA ASP A 317 20.22 0.21 -28.50
C ASP A 317 20.01 -1.21 -27.95
N LEU A 318 18.77 -1.70 -28.08
CA LEU A 318 18.31 -3.06 -27.78
C LEU A 318 18.40 -3.97 -29.00
#